data_AF-A0A671PBW5-F1
#
_entry.id   AF-A0A671PBW5-F1
#
_cell.length_a   1.000
_cell.length_b   1.000
_cell.length_c   1.000
_cell.angle_alpha   90.00
_cell.angle_beta   90.00
_cell.angle_gamma   90.00
#
_symmetry.space_group_name_H-M   'P 1'
#
loop_
_entity.id
_entity.type
_entity.pdbx_description
1 polymer ?
#
loop_
_entity_poly.entity_id
_entity_poly.type
_entity_poly.pdbx_seq_one_letter_code
_entity_poly.pdbx_strand_id
1 'polypeptide(L)'
;MSHNSIHWFRKGLRLHDNPTLLAALEDCRHIYPLFLLDPWYPNNTRIANNRWRFLIEALRDLDYSLKKLNSRKYSPGFSNRIIDKNNCNVVKAIGPPKKPVLAPTKEDLKGVSTPFSEDHEEEFGIPTLEDLGLDVSSLGPDLFPGGEQALRRLDEHMQRTAWVCKFEKPQTSPNSLRVRQMSYTLLEPQFKILHSEPPVSLHGQLLWREFFYTTAVGIPNFNRMEGNPHCVQVDWDNNPEHLAAWREARTGFPFIDAIMTQLRQEGWIHHLARHAVACFLTRGDLWISWEEGQKVFEELLLDADWSLNAGNWQWLSASAFFHQYFRVYSPIAFGKKTDKYGDYIKKYLPVLRKFPAEYIYEPWKAPLNIQERAGCIVGKDYPRPIVEHEVVHKNNIQRMKAVYAKRSPEDNTITKAHRSEKQGVLEQLVTLQRERKT
;
A
#
# COMPACT_ATOMS: atom_id res chain seq x y z
N MET A 1 -43.45 -9.31 -3.14
CA MET A 1 -43.03 -10.71 -2.91
C MET A 1 -41.67 -10.64 -2.25
N SER A 2 -41.49 -11.24 -1.08
CA SER A 2 -40.17 -11.24 -0.44
C SER A 2 -39.21 -12.15 -1.22
N HIS A 3 -38.00 -11.65 -1.47
CA HIS A 3 -37.04 -12.30 -2.37
C HIS A 3 -35.83 -12.85 -1.59
N ASN A 4 -35.04 -13.70 -2.24
CA ASN A 4 -33.78 -14.17 -1.68
C ASN A 4 -32.64 -13.33 -2.26
N SER A 5 -31.74 -12.86 -1.40
CA SER A 5 -30.63 -11.97 -1.76
C SER A 5 -29.28 -12.60 -1.42
N ILE A 6 -28.30 -12.37 -2.28
CA ILE A 6 -26.89 -12.70 -2.03
C ILE A 6 -26.12 -11.38 -1.89
N HIS A 7 -25.38 -11.22 -0.81
CA HIS A 7 -24.44 -10.11 -0.68
C HIS A 7 -23.01 -10.64 -0.78
N TRP A 8 -22.35 -10.36 -1.91
CA TRP A 8 -21.02 -10.88 -2.19
C TRP A 8 -19.91 -9.92 -1.74
N PHE A 9 -19.23 -10.31 -0.66
CA PHE A 9 -18.02 -9.68 -0.17
C PHE A 9 -16.81 -10.05 -1.04
N ARG A 10 -16.06 -9.03 -1.47
CA ARG A 10 -14.81 -9.15 -2.25
C ARG A 10 -13.72 -8.26 -1.65
N LYS A 11 -14.03 -6.97 -1.59
CA LYS A 11 -13.42 -5.99 -0.67
C LYS A 11 -14.49 -5.64 0.38
N GLY A 12 -14.29 -4.55 1.12
CA GLY A 12 -15.33 -4.03 2.01
C GLY A 12 -15.84 -5.06 3.02
N LEU A 13 -14.92 -5.78 3.66
CA LEU A 13 -15.22 -6.81 4.68
C LEU A 13 -15.68 -6.13 5.97
N ARG A 14 -16.86 -5.52 5.92
CA ARG A 14 -17.44 -4.69 6.98
C ARG A 14 -18.95 -4.61 6.83
N LEU A 15 -19.62 -4.34 7.95
CA LEU A 15 -21.06 -4.10 7.99
C LEU A 15 -21.41 -2.61 7.93
N HIS A 16 -20.58 -1.76 8.54
CA HIS A 16 -20.74 -0.31 8.48
C HIS A 16 -20.41 0.24 7.09
N ASP A 17 -21.08 1.34 6.71
CA ASP A 17 -20.91 1.99 5.41
C ASP A 17 -20.92 1.00 4.23
N ASN A 18 -21.91 0.12 4.21
CA ASN A 18 -22.13 -0.88 3.17
C ASN A 18 -23.53 -0.70 2.54
N PRO A 19 -23.72 0.29 1.66
CA PRO A 19 -25.00 0.55 1.01
C PRO A 19 -25.51 -0.65 0.21
N THR A 20 -24.61 -1.44 -0.37
CA THR A 20 -24.96 -2.66 -1.12
C THR A 20 -25.49 -3.78 -0.23
N LEU A 21 -25.11 -3.82 1.05
CA LEU A 21 -25.68 -4.75 2.01
C LEU A 21 -27.07 -4.29 2.44
N LEU A 22 -27.26 -3.00 2.75
CA LEU A 22 -28.57 -2.46 3.09
C LEU A 22 -29.57 -2.64 1.95
N ALA A 23 -29.17 -2.34 0.71
CA ALA A 23 -30.00 -2.57 -0.47
C ALA A 23 -30.36 -4.06 -0.67
N ALA A 24 -29.49 -4.99 -0.26
CA ALA A 24 -29.78 -6.42 -0.33
C ALA A 24 -30.74 -6.91 0.77
N LEU A 25 -30.94 -6.12 1.84
CA LEU A 25 -31.86 -6.41 2.93
C LEU A 25 -33.27 -5.86 2.68
N GLU A 26 -33.42 -4.83 1.84
CA GLU A 26 -34.72 -4.28 1.46
C GLU A 26 -35.62 -5.36 0.83
N ASP A 27 -36.84 -5.54 1.33
CA ASP A 27 -37.83 -6.54 0.89
C ASP A 27 -37.32 -8.00 0.81
N CYS A 28 -36.27 -8.31 1.57
CA CYS A 28 -35.61 -9.61 1.58
C CYS A 28 -36.28 -10.60 2.55
N ARG A 29 -36.46 -11.85 2.13
CA ARG A 29 -36.85 -12.97 3.00
C ARG A 29 -35.63 -13.68 3.56
N HIS A 30 -34.67 -13.96 2.68
CA HIS A 30 -33.46 -14.71 2.99
C HIS A 30 -32.22 -14.01 2.44
N ILE A 31 -31.28 -13.69 3.32
CA ILE A 31 -29.99 -13.08 2.94
C ILE A 31 -28.86 -14.10 3.09
N TYR A 32 -28.02 -14.20 2.06
CA TYR A 32 -26.83 -15.06 2.00
C TYR A 32 -25.58 -14.19 1.83
N PRO A 33 -24.93 -13.81 2.94
CA PRO A 33 -23.64 -13.12 2.91
C PRO A 33 -22.57 -14.10 2.41
N LEU A 34 -21.88 -13.77 1.33
CA LEU A 34 -21.00 -14.68 0.59
C LEU A 34 -19.59 -14.11 0.47
N PHE A 35 -18.55 -14.92 0.70
CA PHE A 35 -17.19 -14.61 0.23
C PHE A 35 -16.63 -15.83 -0.46
N LEU A 36 -16.12 -15.66 -1.67
CA LEU A 36 -15.56 -16.77 -2.45
C LEU A 36 -14.05 -16.82 -2.19
N LEU A 37 -13.59 -17.85 -1.48
CA LEU A 37 -12.18 -18.13 -1.30
C LEU A 37 -11.74 -19.09 -2.41
N ASP A 38 -10.68 -18.73 -3.14
CA ASP A 38 -10.07 -19.63 -4.11
C ASP A 38 -9.02 -20.50 -3.40
N PRO A 39 -9.29 -21.80 -3.17
CA PRO A 39 -8.39 -22.69 -2.42
C PRO A 39 -7.12 -23.05 -3.21
N TRP A 40 -7.08 -22.80 -4.53
CA TRP A 40 -5.87 -23.01 -5.34
C TRP A 40 -4.91 -21.82 -5.27
N TYR A 41 -5.40 -20.66 -4.84
CA TYR A 41 -4.63 -19.42 -4.78
C TYR A 41 -3.43 -19.48 -3.82
N PRO A 42 -3.54 -20.03 -2.59
CA PRO A 42 -2.39 -20.15 -1.66
C PRO A 42 -1.22 -20.93 -2.25
N ASN A 43 -1.49 -22.00 -3.00
CA ASN A 43 -0.46 -22.91 -3.52
C ASN A 43 0.15 -22.45 -4.86
N ASN A 44 -0.57 -21.63 -5.63
CA ASN A 44 -0.15 -21.19 -6.97
C ASN A 44 0.32 -19.73 -7.04
N THR A 45 0.28 -18.99 -5.92
CA THR A 45 0.71 -17.59 -5.89
C THR A 45 1.70 -17.32 -4.77
N ARG A 46 2.68 -16.47 -5.05
CA ARG A 46 3.65 -15.99 -4.05
C ARG A 46 2.98 -14.89 -3.23
N ILE A 47 2.13 -15.26 -2.29
CA ILE A 47 1.46 -14.33 -1.37
C ILE A 47 1.92 -14.67 0.04
N ALA A 48 2.41 -13.68 0.77
CA ALA A 48 2.96 -13.90 2.10
C ALA A 48 1.88 -14.31 3.10
N ASN A 49 2.25 -15.19 4.03
CA ASN A 49 1.36 -15.71 5.09
C ASN A 49 0.74 -14.58 5.93
N ASN A 50 1.44 -13.45 6.10
CA ASN A 50 0.89 -12.26 6.76
C ASN A 50 -0.39 -11.74 6.07
N ARG A 51 -0.46 -11.74 4.74
CA ARG A 51 -1.66 -11.31 3.99
C ARG A 51 -2.81 -12.29 4.16
N TRP A 52 -2.52 -13.59 4.14
CA TRP A 52 -3.50 -14.63 4.41
C TRP A 52 -4.04 -14.55 5.84
N ARG A 53 -3.16 -14.41 6.83
CA ARG A 53 -3.53 -14.18 8.23
C ARG A 53 -4.49 -13.00 8.37
N PHE A 54 -4.11 -11.84 7.80
CA PHE A 54 -4.95 -10.64 7.82
C PHE A 54 -6.34 -10.87 7.20
N LEU A 55 -6.41 -11.57 6.06
CA LEU A 55 -7.67 -11.89 5.39
C LEU A 55 -8.53 -12.82 6.23
N ILE A 56 -7.97 -13.92 6.75
CA ILE A 56 -8.70 -14.90 7.56
C ILE A 56 -9.24 -14.26 8.83
N GLU A 57 -8.44 -13.43 9.51
CA GLU A 57 -8.90 -12.66 10.67
C GLU A 57 -10.03 -11.69 10.32
N ALA A 58 -9.93 -10.98 9.19
CA ALA A 58 -10.99 -10.10 8.73
C ALA A 58 -12.30 -10.85 8.39
N LEU A 59 -12.19 -12.05 7.83
CA LEU A 59 -13.35 -12.90 7.58
C LEU A 59 -13.98 -13.41 8.89
N ARG A 60 -13.15 -13.78 9.88
CA ARG A 60 -13.63 -14.25 11.20
C ARG A 60 -14.35 -13.13 11.95
N ASP A 61 -13.82 -11.92 11.90
CA ASP A 61 -14.45 -10.75 12.49
C ASP A 61 -15.78 -10.38 11.81
N LEU A 62 -15.83 -10.48 10.47
CA LEU A 62 -17.07 -10.31 9.71
C LEU A 62 -18.12 -11.36 10.07
N ASP A 63 -17.74 -12.64 10.14
CA ASP A 63 -18.65 -13.73 10.53
C ASP A 63 -19.15 -13.57 11.97
N TYR A 64 -18.28 -13.19 12.91
CA TYR A 64 -18.68 -12.84 14.27
C TYR A 64 -19.70 -11.69 14.31
N SER A 65 -19.50 -10.67 13.47
CA SER A 65 -20.41 -9.53 13.38
C SER A 65 -21.78 -9.91 12.79
N LEU A 66 -21.80 -10.79 11.78
CA LEU A 66 -23.04 -11.35 11.22
C LEU A 66 -23.78 -12.24 12.24
N LYS A 67 -23.05 -13.06 13.02
CA LYS A 67 -23.62 -13.92 14.07
C LYS A 67 -24.37 -13.14 15.14
N LYS A 68 -23.88 -11.96 15.53
CA LYS A 68 -24.60 -11.05 16.47
C LYS A 68 -25.95 -10.55 15.95
N LEU A 69 -26.11 -10.58 14.64
CA LEU A 69 -27.28 -10.15 13.90
C LEU A 69 -28.19 -11.34 13.50
N ASN A 70 -27.96 -12.54 14.05
CA ASN A 70 -28.63 -13.79 13.67
C ASN A 70 -28.46 -14.17 12.17
N SER A 71 -27.35 -13.75 11.56
CA SER A 71 -26.94 -14.10 10.20
C SER A 71 -25.61 -14.87 10.23
N ARG A 72 -25.22 -15.54 9.14
CA ARG A 72 -23.93 -16.23 8.99
C ARG A 72 -23.39 -16.09 7.58
N LYS A 73 -22.08 -16.21 7.43
CA LYS A 73 -21.39 -16.09 6.14
C LYS A 73 -21.31 -17.45 5.43
N TYR A 74 -21.50 -17.47 4.11
CA TYR A 74 -21.27 -18.59 3.20
C TYR A 74 -19.92 -18.46 2.47
N SER A 75 -19.21 -19.57 2.24
CA SER A 75 -17.92 -19.59 1.53
C SER A 75 -17.72 -20.79 0.57
N PRO A 76 -18.45 -20.90 -0.56
CA PRO A 76 -18.14 -21.81 -1.65
C PRO A 76 -17.16 -21.22 -2.69
N GLY A 77 -16.64 -22.06 -3.60
CA GLY A 77 -15.59 -21.72 -4.57
C GLY A 77 -16.05 -21.20 -5.95
N PHE A 78 -15.15 -20.43 -6.58
CA PHE A 78 -15.08 -19.86 -7.95
C PHE A 78 -16.03 -18.74 -8.40
N SER A 79 -15.45 -17.75 -9.08
CA SER A 79 -16.14 -16.71 -9.87
C SER A 79 -15.31 -16.28 -11.09
N ASN A 80 -15.99 -16.12 -12.24
CA ASN A 80 -15.47 -15.48 -13.45
C ASN A 80 -16.20 -14.15 -13.75
N ARG A 81 -15.38 -13.21 -14.26
CA ARG A 81 -15.59 -11.85 -14.84
C ARG A 81 -17.00 -11.29 -15.04
N ILE A 82 -17.13 -9.98 -14.79
CA ILE A 82 -17.53 -8.89 -15.72
C ILE A 82 -17.39 -7.54 -14.96
N ILE A 83 -16.94 -6.46 -15.62
CA ILE A 83 -17.47 -5.07 -15.55
C ILE A 83 -16.67 -4.20 -16.54
N ASP A 84 -17.43 -3.43 -17.31
CA ASP A 84 -17.00 -2.55 -18.40
C ASP A 84 -16.64 -1.13 -17.93
N LYS A 85 -15.82 -0.45 -18.72
CA LYS A 85 -15.14 0.82 -18.43
C LYS A 85 -15.94 2.01 -18.96
N ASN A 86 -15.95 3.12 -18.21
CA ASN A 86 -15.61 4.47 -18.72
C ASN A 86 -15.67 5.53 -17.61
N ASN A 87 -14.76 6.51 -17.69
CA ASN A 87 -14.56 7.66 -16.79
C ASN A 87 -14.09 8.83 -17.70
N CYS A 88 -14.34 10.12 -17.48
CA CYS A 88 -13.86 10.95 -16.36
C CYS A 88 -14.45 12.39 -16.45
N ASN A 89 -14.93 12.94 -15.33
CA ASN A 89 -14.70 14.32 -14.84
C ASN A 89 -15.52 14.55 -13.55
N VAL A 90 -14.91 14.32 -12.39
CA VAL A 90 -15.66 13.89 -11.18
C VAL A 90 -15.62 14.93 -10.03
N VAL A 91 -14.47 15.44 -9.63
CA VAL A 91 -14.34 15.97 -8.25
C VAL A 91 -15.10 17.29 -7.97
N LYS A 92 -15.38 18.14 -8.97
CA LYS A 92 -16.28 19.30 -8.79
C LYS A 92 -17.76 19.02 -9.09
N ALA A 93 -18.04 17.98 -9.87
CA ALA A 93 -19.38 17.66 -10.36
C ALA A 93 -20.15 16.69 -9.43
N ILE A 94 -19.45 15.88 -8.64
CA ILE A 94 -20.04 14.78 -7.84
C ILE A 94 -20.61 15.26 -6.50
N GLY A 95 -20.24 16.48 -6.07
CA GLY A 95 -20.58 16.98 -4.73
C GLY A 95 -19.79 16.27 -3.63
N PRO A 96 -20.04 16.61 -2.35
CA PRO A 96 -19.44 15.90 -1.24
C PRO A 96 -19.88 14.42 -1.25
N PRO A 97 -19.01 13.48 -0.83
CA PRO A 97 -19.39 12.08 -0.69
C PRO A 97 -20.62 11.95 0.21
N LYS A 98 -21.49 10.99 -0.12
CA LYS A 98 -22.65 10.67 0.72
C LYS A 98 -22.18 10.35 2.14
N LYS A 99 -22.99 10.71 3.13
CA LYS A 99 -22.70 10.37 4.53
C LYS A 99 -22.60 8.84 4.67
N PRO A 100 -21.64 8.33 5.45
CA PRO A 100 -21.55 6.91 5.72
C PRO A 100 -22.87 6.37 6.27
N VAL A 101 -23.31 5.22 5.75
CA VAL A 101 -24.50 4.54 6.27
C VAL A 101 -24.14 3.74 7.53
N LEU A 102 -25.05 3.69 8.50
CA LEU A 102 -24.85 2.88 9.71
C LEU A 102 -24.84 1.38 9.36
N ALA A 103 -24.18 0.58 10.20
CA ALA A 103 -24.26 -0.87 10.08
C ALA A 103 -25.71 -1.35 10.31
N PRO A 104 -26.15 -2.44 9.67
CA PRO A 104 -27.45 -3.04 9.92
C PRO A 104 -27.63 -3.36 11.42
N THR A 105 -28.82 -3.06 11.92
CA THR A 105 -29.27 -3.36 13.27
C THR A 105 -30.15 -4.62 13.28
N LYS A 106 -30.53 -5.10 14.46
CA LYS A 106 -31.49 -6.22 14.57
C LYS A 106 -32.86 -5.89 13.98
N GLU A 107 -33.25 -4.61 13.95
CA GLU A 107 -34.54 -4.20 13.36
C GLU A 107 -34.48 -4.28 11.83
N ASP A 108 -33.34 -3.93 11.21
CA ASP A 108 -33.14 -4.04 9.75
C ASP A 108 -33.22 -5.50 9.25
N LEU A 109 -33.04 -6.47 10.15
CA LEU A 109 -33.13 -7.90 9.87
C LEU A 109 -34.44 -8.54 10.33
N LYS A 110 -35.39 -7.74 10.81
CA LYS A 110 -36.67 -8.26 11.29
C LYS A 110 -37.46 -8.87 10.13
N GLY A 111 -37.77 -10.17 10.25
CA GLY A 111 -38.43 -10.93 9.19
C GLY A 111 -37.48 -11.42 8.09
N VAL A 112 -36.20 -11.06 8.15
CA VAL A 112 -35.12 -11.60 7.32
C VAL A 112 -34.42 -12.71 8.09
N SER A 113 -34.09 -13.80 7.42
CA SER A 113 -33.32 -14.89 8.03
C SER A 113 -32.17 -15.31 7.12
N THR A 114 -31.11 -15.85 7.72
CA THR A 114 -30.12 -16.61 6.97
C THR A 114 -30.35 -18.07 7.29
N PRO A 115 -31.02 -18.86 6.41
CA PRO A 115 -31.09 -20.30 6.59
C PRO A 115 -29.68 -20.86 6.66
N PHE A 116 -29.44 -21.92 7.44
CA PHE A 116 -28.20 -22.70 7.43
C PHE A 116 -28.50 -24.13 7.90
N SER A 117 -27.68 -25.08 7.48
CA SER A 117 -27.74 -26.49 7.85
C SER A 117 -26.84 -26.79 9.07
N GLU A 118 -27.00 -27.97 9.68
CA GLU A 118 -26.21 -28.37 10.87
C GLU A 118 -24.71 -28.52 10.55
N ASP A 119 -24.37 -28.90 9.32
CA ASP A 119 -23.02 -29.05 8.75
C ASP A 119 -22.45 -27.74 8.18
N HIS A 120 -23.11 -26.60 8.38
CA HIS A 120 -22.68 -25.31 7.80
C HIS A 120 -21.24 -24.93 8.15
N GLU A 121 -20.78 -25.24 9.37
CA GLU A 121 -19.39 -24.95 9.77
C GLU A 121 -18.39 -25.87 9.06
N GLU A 122 -18.79 -27.10 8.70
CA GLU A 122 -17.95 -28.04 7.95
C GLU A 122 -17.88 -27.65 6.46
N GLU A 123 -19.00 -27.21 5.87
CA GLU A 123 -19.06 -26.86 4.44
C GLU A 123 -18.60 -25.43 4.12
N PHE A 124 -18.90 -24.46 5.00
CA PHE A 124 -18.74 -23.03 4.73
C PHE A 124 -17.94 -22.29 5.80
N GLY A 125 -17.40 -23.02 6.78
CA GLY A 125 -16.52 -22.48 7.81
C GLY A 125 -15.31 -21.75 7.23
N ILE A 126 -14.77 -20.82 8.02
CA ILE A 126 -13.58 -20.08 7.59
C ILE A 126 -12.35 -20.95 7.86
N PRO A 127 -11.57 -21.32 6.83
CA PRO A 127 -10.42 -22.18 7.01
C PRO A 127 -9.37 -21.53 7.92
N THR A 128 -8.62 -22.36 8.62
CA THR A 128 -7.37 -21.97 9.27
C THR A 128 -6.27 -21.74 8.23
N LEU A 129 -5.12 -21.22 8.64
CA LEU A 129 -3.98 -21.07 7.73
C LEU A 129 -3.41 -22.45 7.34
N GLU A 130 -3.47 -23.38 8.28
CA GLU A 130 -3.06 -24.77 8.13
C GLU A 130 -3.97 -25.52 7.14
N ASP A 131 -5.29 -25.27 7.17
CA ASP A 131 -6.25 -25.82 6.18
C ASP A 131 -5.93 -25.33 4.75
N LEU A 132 -5.31 -24.15 4.63
CA LEU A 132 -4.84 -23.60 3.35
C LEU A 132 -3.44 -24.11 2.94
N GLY A 133 -2.83 -25.01 3.73
CA GLY A 133 -1.49 -25.54 3.49
C GLY A 133 -0.37 -24.55 3.78
N LEU A 134 -0.63 -23.48 4.54
CA LEU A 134 0.35 -22.43 4.82
C LEU A 134 1.20 -22.78 6.05
N ASP A 135 2.51 -22.58 5.94
CA ASP A 135 3.44 -22.76 7.06
C ASP A 135 3.37 -21.59 8.05
N VAL A 136 2.63 -21.80 9.14
CA VAL A 136 2.47 -20.81 10.22
C VAL A 136 3.71 -20.64 11.10
N SER A 137 4.70 -21.54 11.03
CA SER A 137 5.90 -21.46 11.89
C SER A 137 6.78 -20.25 11.56
N SER A 138 6.66 -19.74 10.34
CA SER A 138 7.36 -18.56 9.83
C SER A 138 6.71 -17.22 10.23
N LEU A 139 5.52 -17.24 10.84
CA LEU A 139 4.78 -16.02 11.17
C LEU A 139 5.36 -15.34 12.42
N GLY A 140 5.71 -14.06 12.27
CA GLY A 140 6.06 -13.21 13.40
C GLY A 140 4.84 -12.78 14.22
N PRO A 141 5.05 -11.95 15.26
CA PRO A 141 3.98 -11.37 16.06
C PRO A 141 2.89 -10.72 15.19
N ASP A 142 1.63 -10.87 15.60
CA ASP A 142 0.54 -10.23 14.89
C ASP A 142 0.38 -8.76 15.31
N LEU A 143 1.03 -7.89 14.53
CA LEU A 143 1.00 -6.45 14.75
C LEU A 143 -0.22 -5.77 14.10
N PHE A 144 -0.81 -6.43 13.09
CA PHE A 144 -1.94 -5.89 12.34
C PHE A 144 -3.08 -6.90 12.24
N PRO A 145 -3.74 -7.22 13.36
CA PRO A 145 -4.94 -8.02 13.32
C PRO A 145 -5.95 -7.50 12.29
N GLY A 146 -6.51 -8.41 11.50
CA GLY A 146 -7.56 -8.14 10.51
C GLY A 146 -8.93 -7.80 11.13
N GLY A 147 -9.85 -7.32 10.29
CA GLY A 147 -11.25 -7.04 10.65
C GLY A 147 -11.57 -5.60 11.03
N GLU A 148 -12.75 -5.37 11.57
CA GLU A 148 -13.25 -4.07 12.04
C GLU A 148 -12.51 -3.55 13.29
N GLN A 149 -11.42 -4.18 13.71
CA GLN A 149 -10.36 -3.52 14.50
C GLN A 149 -9.87 -2.23 13.83
N ALA A 150 -10.07 -2.11 12.51
CA ALA A 150 -9.98 -0.89 11.75
C ALA A 150 -10.70 0.31 12.40
N LEU A 151 -11.93 0.14 12.92
CA LEU A 151 -12.69 1.22 13.56
C LEU A 151 -12.05 1.64 14.88
N ARG A 152 -11.67 0.67 15.72
CA ARG A 152 -10.93 0.95 16.97
C ARG A 152 -9.65 1.74 16.70
N ARG A 153 -8.86 1.32 15.72
CA ARG A 153 -7.63 2.03 15.31
C ARG A 153 -7.95 3.43 14.80
N LEU A 154 -9.04 3.60 14.03
CA LEU A 154 -9.46 4.93 13.58
C LEU A 154 -9.80 5.83 14.77
N ASP A 155 -10.60 5.36 15.71
CA ASP A 155 -10.99 6.12 16.91
C ASP A 155 -9.76 6.54 17.72
N GLU A 156 -8.83 5.62 17.97
CA GLU A 156 -7.56 5.90 18.65
C GLU A 156 -6.71 6.95 17.90
N HIS A 157 -6.70 6.92 16.56
CA HIS A 157 -6.02 7.94 15.76
C HIS A 157 -6.74 9.29 15.82
N MET A 158 -8.07 9.29 15.81
CA MET A 158 -8.91 10.49 15.82
C MET A 158 -8.93 11.20 17.18
N GLN A 159 -8.68 10.48 18.28
CA GLN A 159 -8.43 11.09 19.60
C GLN A 159 -7.25 12.07 19.58
N ARG A 160 -6.31 11.92 18.64
CA ARG A 160 -5.12 12.78 18.51
C ARG A 160 -5.40 14.01 17.64
N THR A 161 -6.45 14.74 17.97
CA THR A 161 -7.00 15.86 17.18
C THR A 161 -5.96 16.87 16.72
N ALA A 162 -5.07 17.33 17.61
CA ALA A 162 -4.01 18.29 17.26
C ALA A 162 -3.02 17.73 16.22
N TRP A 163 -2.71 16.44 16.29
CA TRP A 163 -1.85 15.78 15.31
C TRP A 163 -2.57 15.57 13.98
N VAL A 164 -3.86 15.20 14.00
CA VAL A 164 -4.70 15.06 12.79
C VAL A 164 -4.79 16.38 12.03
N CYS A 165 -5.04 17.50 12.73
CA CYS A 165 -5.15 18.82 12.10
C CYS A 165 -3.82 19.25 11.47
N LYS A 166 -2.69 19.04 12.18
CA LYS A 166 -1.35 19.49 11.76
C LYS A 166 -0.57 18.44 10.95
N PHE A 167 -1.20 17.36 10.51
CA PHE A 167 -0.50 16.28 9.83
C PHE A 167 0.07 16.72 8.48
N GLU A 168 1.35 16.48 8.26
CA GLU A 168 1.96 16.64 6.94
C GLU A 168 2.74 15.38 6.57
N LYS A 169 2.31 14.70 5.51
CA LYS A 169 2.90 13.45 5.05
C LYS A 169 4.43 13.53 4.87
N PRO A 170 5.02 14.57 4.26
CA PRO A 170 6.46 14.65 4.07
C PRO A 170 7.27 14.81 5.37
N GLN A 171 6.66 15.27 6.46
CA GLN A 171 7.32 15.54 7.74
C GLN A 171 7.35 14.31 8.69
N THR A 172 7.05 13.13 8.16
CA THR A 172 7.08 11.87 8.92
C THR A 172 8.41 11.15 8.73
N SER A 173 8.72 10.18 9.60
CA SER A 173 10.03 9.50 9.61
C SER A 173 10.00 8.19 8.80
N PRO A 174 10.95 7.93 7.88
CA PRO A 174 11.09 6.65 7.21
C PRO A 174 11.36 5.49 8.19
N ASN A 175 12.00 5.77 9.32
CA ASN A 175 12.45 4.78 10.30
C ASN A 175 11.48 4.70 11.49
N SER A 176 10.21 5.06 11.28
CA SER A 176 9.22 5.06 12.35
C SER A 176 8.98 3.64 12.87
N LEU A 177 9.52 3.35 14.05
CA LEU A 177 9.28 2.10 14.78
C LEU A 177 7.84 1.97 15.30
N ARG A 178 7.09 3.07 15.33
CA ARG A 178 5.67 3.08 15.66
C ARG A 178 4.86 3.00 14.38
N VAL A 179 4.08 1.94 14.25
CA VAL A 179 3.22 1.78 13.08
C VAL A 179 1.98 2.64 13.23
N ARG A 180 1.60 3.31 12.15
CA ARG A 180 0.43 4.20 12.06
C ARG A 180 -0.38 3.78 10.85
N GLN A 181 -1.08 2.66 10.96
CA GLN A 181 -2.04 2.26 9.95
C GLN A 181 -3.35 2.95 10.28
N MET A 182 -3.71 3.93 9.46
CA MET A 182 -4.99 4.62 9.57
C MET A 182 -6.00 3.84 8.74
N SER A 183 -7.09 3.39 9.36
CA SER A 183 -8.23 2.91 8.59
C SER A 183 -8.98 4.13 8.03
N TYR A 184 -9.47 4.01 6.82
CA TYR A 184 -9.94 5.15 6.04
C TYR A 184 -11.47 5.19 6.07
N THR A 185 -12.04 5.79 7.12
CA THR A 185 -13.45 6.20 7.14
C THR A 185 -13.52 7.72 7.08
N LEU A 186 -14.54 8.25 6.40
CA LEU A 186 -14.71 9.67 6.11
C LEU A 186 -14.58 10.55 7.37
N LEU A 187 -13.66 11.52 7.30
CA LEU A 187 -13.43 12.52 8.34
C LEU A 187 -14.57 13.53 8.33
N GLU A 188 -15.30 13.67 9.44
CA GLU A 188 -16.17 14.84 9.65
C GLU A 188 -15.34 16.05 10.13
N PRO A 189 -15.58 17.25 9.59
CA PRO A 189 -14.95 18.48 10.06
C PRO A 189 -15.69 19.00 11.31
N GLN A 190 -15.46 18.38 12.48
CA GLN A 190 -16.04 18.86 13.74
C GLN A 190 -15.12 19.82 14.54
N PHE A 191 -13.93 20.15 14.05
CA PHE A 191 -12.95 20.93 14.83
C PHE A 191 -12.72 22.33 14.24
N LYS A 192 -12.83 23.36 15.10
CA LYS A 192 -12.50 24.78 14.80
C LYS A 192 -10.99 25.04 14.66
N ILE A 193 -10.18 24.01 14.38
CA ILE A 193 -8.72 24.10 14.28
C ILE A 193 -8.36 24.11 12.79
N LEU A 194 -7.41 24.97 12.39
CA LEU A 194 -6.95 25.01 11.01
C LEU A 194 -6.29 23.67 10.64
N HIS A 195 -6.81 23.04 9.59
CA HIS A 195 -6.27 21.80 9.06
C HIS A 195 -5.16 22.08 8.04
N SER A 196 -4.21 21.16 7.95
CA SER A 196 -3.35 21.02 6.78
C SER A 196 -4.18 20.73 5.54
N GLU A 197 -3.75 21.23 4.39
CA GLU A 197 -4.44 21.06 3.12
C GLU A 197 -3.81 19.95 2.25
N PRO A 198 -4.57 19.36 1.30
CA PRO A 198 -3.99 18.51 0.27
C PRO A 198 -2.85 19.23 -0.48
N PRO A 199 -1.80 18.52 -0.92
CA PRO A 199 -1.66 17.05 -0.97
C PRO A 199 -1.03 16.42 0.28
N VAL A 200 -0.63 17.21 1.28
CA VAL A 200 0.17 16.74 2.42
C VAL A 200 -0.68 16.29 3.62
N SER A 201 -1.90 16.78 3.73
CA SER A 201 -2.82 16.46 4.82
C SER A 201 -3.27 14.99 4.83
N LEU A 202 -3.93 14.57 5.91
CA LEU A 202 -4.55 13.24 6.01
C LEU A 202 -5.62 13.04 4.93
N HIS A 203 -6.45 14.06 4.70
CA HIS A 203 -7.41 14.05 3.60
C HIS A 203 -6.69 13.97 2.23
N GLY A 204 -5.56 14.65 2.08
CA GLY A 204 -4.69 14.50 0.91
C GLY A 204 -4.26 13.05 0.66
N GLN A 205 -4.09 12.23 1.70
CA GLN A 205 -3.75 10.81 1.54
C GLN A 205 -4.91 9.98 0.98
N LEU A 206 -6.16 10.34 1.31
CA LEU A 206 -7.34 9.76 0.68
C LEU A 206 -7.43 10.16 -0.80
N LEU A 207 -7.14 11.43 -1.10
CA LEU A 207 -7.13 11.90 -2.50
C LEU A 207 -6.04 11.21 -3.32
N TRP A 208 -4.89 10.86 -2.75
CA TRP A 208 -3.88 10.02 -3.42
C TRP A 208 -4.41 8.63 -3.78
N ARG A 209 -5.19 8.01 -2.89
CA ARG A 209 -5.87 6.74 -3.17
C ARG A 209 -6.81 6.92 -4.36
N GLU A 210 -7.72 7.89 -4.29
CA GLU A 210 -8.69 8.14 -5.37
C GLU A 210 -8.03 8.49 -6.70
N PHE A 211 -6.94 9.25 -6.66
CA PHE A 211 -6.14 9.58 -7.84
C PHE A 211 -5.65 8.32 -8.55
N PHE A 212 -5.05 7.38 -7.83
CA PHE A 212 -4.55 6.13 -8.43
C PHE A 212 -5.68 5.20 -8.86
N TYR A 213 -6.77 5.11 -8.11
CA TYR A 213 -7.95 4.34 -8.56
C TYR A 213 -8.53 4.90 -9.86
N THR A 214 -8.72 6.22 -9.94
CA THR A 214 -9.30 6.88 -11.12
C THR A 214 -8.41 6.73 -12.35
N THR A 215 -7.10 6.93 -12.18
CA THR A 215 -6.14 6.78 -13.28
C THR A 215 -6.03 5.34 -13.76
N ALA A 216 -5.98 4.37 -12.85
CA ALA A 216 -5.81 2.96 -13.20
C ALA A 216 -7.00 2.38 -13.98
N VAL A 217 -8.22 2.89 -13.78
CA VAL A 217 -9.41 2.50 -14.57
C VAL A 217 -9.30 2.98 -16.02
N GLY A 218 -8.79 4.20 -16.23
CA GLY A 218 -8.73 4.83 -17.55
C GLY A 218 -7.51 4.43 -18.39
N ILE A 219 -6.44 3.91 -17.77
CA ILE A 219 -5.18 3.63 -18.47
C ILE A 219 -5.06 2.12 -18.74
N PRO A 220 -5.02 1.66 -20.02
CA PRO A 220 -4.77 0.26 -20.32
C PRO A 220 -3.36 -0.14 -19.86
N ASN A 221 -3.21 -1.41 -19.46
CA ASN A 221 -1.94 -1.97 -18.99
C ASN A 221 -1.28 -1.16 -17.86
N PHE A 222 -2.08 -0.53 -16.99
CA PHE A 222 -1.58 0.38 -15.95
C PHE A 222 -0.49 -0.22 -15.05
N ASN A 223 -0.50 -1.54 -14.83
CA ASN A 223 0.48 -2.25 -14.00
C ASN A 223 1.66 -2.85 -14.79
N ARG A 224 1.83 -2.45 -16.05
CA ARG A 224 2.93 -2.87 -16.94
C ARG A 224 3.58 -1.65 -17.60
N MET A 225 4.83 -1.82 -18.02
CA MET A 225 5.53 -0.80 -18.82
C MET A 225 5.10 -0.86 -20.28
N GLU A 226 5.17 -2.04 -20.89
CA GLU A 226 4.80 -2.25 -22.28
C GLU A 226 3.28 -2.07 -22.48
N GLY A 227 2.91 -1.35 -23.54
CA GLY A 227 1.51 -1.09 -23.87
C GLY A 227 0.78 -0.13 -22.92
N ASN A 228 1.49 0.52 -21.98
CA ASN A 228 0.95 1.58 -21.14
C ASN A 228 1.31 2.95 -21.73
N PRO A 229 0.33 3.73 -22.26
CA PRO A 229 0.59 4.97 -23.00
C PRO A 229 1.18 6.09 -22.14
N HIS A 230 1.09 6.00 -20.81
CA HIS A 230 1.63 7.02 -19.90
C HIS A 230 2.97 6.62 -19.28
N CYS A 231 3.40 5.37 -19.44
CA CYS A 231 4.65 4.86 -18.89
C CYS A 231 5.82 5.13 -19.85
N VAL A 232 6.88 5.76 -19.35
CA VAL A 232 8.15 5.89 -20.07
C VAL A 232 8.73 4.50 -20.30
N GLN A 233 9.09 4.22 -21.54
CA GLN A 233 9.77 2.99 -21.93
C GLN A 233 11.25 3.12 -21.57
N VAL A 234 11.63 2.47 -20.46
CA VAL A 234 13.01 2.46 -19.96
C VAL A 234 13.59 1.08 -20.24
N ASP A 235 14.81 1.06 -20.75
CA ASP A 235 15.57 -0.18 -20.96
C ASP A 235 16.17 -0.63 -19.62
N TRP A 236 15.34 -1.23 -18.77
CA TRP A 236 15.71 -1.77 -17.46
C TRP A 236 16.56 -3.03 -17.60
N ASP A 237 17.50 -3.21 -16.68
CA ASP A 237 18.41 -4.36 -16.71
C ASP A 237 17.71 -5.62 -16.21
N ASN A 238 18.03 -6.77 -16.82
CA ASN A 238 17.68 -8.08 -16.29
C ASN A 238 18.85 -8.61 -15.44
N ASN A 239 18.81 -8.32 -14.13
CA ASN A 239 19.81 -8.78 -13.18
C ASN A 239 19.14 -9.56 -12.02
N PRO A 240 18.97 -10.89 -12.16
CA PRO A 240 18.27 -11.69 -11.16
C PRO A 240 19.01 -11.77 -9.82
N GLU A 241 20.35 -11.67 -9.80
CA GLU A 241 21.13 -11.68 -8.57
C GLU A 241 20.90 -10.42 -7.74
N HIS A 242 20.91 -9.24 -8.36
CA HIS A 242 20.59 -7.98 -7.70
C HIS A 242 19.13 -7.92 -7.23
N LEU A 243 18.19 -8.43 -8.05
CA LEU A 243 16.79 -8.53 -7.65
C LEU A 243 16.63 -9.44 -6.43
N ALA A 244 17.28 -10.61 -6.42
CA ALA A 244 17.25 -11.53 -5.28
C ALA A 244 17.87 -10.89 -4.04
N ALA A 245 19.03 -10.23 -4.16
CA ALA A 245 19.67 -9.54 -3.04
C ALA A 245 18.77 -8.43 -2.45
N TRP A 246 18.12 -7.63 -3.29
CA TRP A 246 17.15 -6.63 -2.84
C TRP A 246 15.91 -7.26 -2.18
N ARG A 247 15.33 -8.27 -2.83
CA ARG A 247 14.15 -8.99 -2.32
C ARG A 247 14.44 -9.60 -0.96
N GLU A 248 15.61 -10.18 -0.76
CA GLU A 248 15.97 -10.97 0.42
C GLU A 248 16.68 -10.17 1.52
N ALA A 249 16.78 -8.84 1.39
CA ALA A 249 17.47 -7.98 2.36
C ALA A 249 18.96 -8.33 2.53
N ARG A 250 19.65 -8.57 1.41
CA ARG A 250 21.09 -8.92 1.34
C ARG A 250 21.86 -7.97 0.43
N THR A 251 21.43 -6.71 0.32
CA THR A 251 22.08 -5.70 -0.52
C THR A 251 23.41 -5.21 0.05
N GLY A 252 23.64 -5.44 1.35
CA GLY A 252 24.80 -4.91 2.05
C GLY A 252 24.62 -3.45 2.48
N PHE A 253 23.45 -2.84 2.23
CA PHE A 253 23.08 -1.51 2.73
C PHE A 253 22.10 -1.65 3.90
N PRO A 254 22.54 -1.48 5.16
CA PRO A 254 21.74 -1.82 6.35
C PRO A 254 20.38 -1.17 6.40
N PHE A 255 20.26 0.05 5.91
CA PHE A 255 18.98 0.74 5.89
C PHE A 255 17.99 0.12 4.89
N ILE A 256 18.43 -0.24 3.69
CA ILE A 256 17.61 -0.92 2.67
C ILE A 256 17.24 -2.32 3.16
N ASP A 257 18.22 -3.06 3.68
CA ASP A 257 18.03 -4.42 4.17
C ASP A 257 17.10 -4.45 5.40
N ALA A 258 17.19 -3.47 6.31
CA ALA A 258 16.26 -3.34 7.44
C ALA A 258 14.81 -3.06 6.96
N ILE A 259 14.62 -2.23 5.94
CA ILE A 259 13.28 -1.97 5.37
C ILE A 259 12.70 -3.23 4.74
N MET A 260 13.48 -3.94 3.92
CA MET A 260 13.01 -5.16 3.27
C MET A 260 12.76 -6.28 4.27
N THR A 261 13.51 -6.32 5.37
CA THR A 261 13.26 -7.22 6.50
C THR A 261 11.98 -6.85 7.24
N GLN A 262 11.74 -5.58 7.54
CA GLN A 262 10.47 -5.12 8.14
C GLN A 262 9.28 -5.50 7.25
N LEU A 263 9.37 -5.23 5.95
CA LEU A 263 8.31 -5.56 5.00
C LEU A 263 7.97 -7.05 5.03
N ARG A 264 8.97 -7.92 5.07
CA ARG A 264 8.76 -9.37 5.13
C ARG A 264 8.16 -9.83 6.45
N GLN A 265 8.66 -9.32 7.57
CA GLN A 265 8.23 -9.74 8.91
C GLN A 265 6.84 -9.19 9.28
N GLU A 266 6.58 -7.92 8.97
CA GLU A 266 5.42 -7.18 9.47
C GLU A 266 4.37 -6.90 8.37
N GLY A 267 4.73 -7.04 7.09
CA GLY A 267 3.82 -6.78 5.96
C GLY A 267 3.48 -5.31 5.75
N TRP A 268 4.15 -4.39 6.45
CA TRP A 268 3.98 -2.95 6.28
C TRP A 268 5.29 -2.20 6.50
N ILE A 269 5.52 -1.20 5.65
CA ILE A 269 6.62 -0.23 5.80
C ILE A 269 6.12 1.18 5.53
N HIS A 270 6.74 2.14 6.20
CA HIS A 270 6.42 3.55 6.05
C HIS A 270 6.61 4.03 4.61
N HIS A 271 5.81 4.99 4.14
CA HIS A 271 5.85 5.41 2.74
C HIS A 271 7.24 5.94 2.30
N LEU A 272 7.96 6.69 3.16
CA LEU A 272 9.32 7.13 2.83
C LEU A 272 10.32 5.96 2.79
N ALA A 273 10.08 4.88 3.54
CA ALA A 273 10.85 3.65 3.43
C ALA A 273 10.57 2.95 2.08
N ARG A 274 9.29 2.93 1.63
CA ARG A 274 8.93 2.50 0.26
C ARG A 274 9.66 3.31 -0.80
N HIS A 275 9.75 4.63 -0.63
CA HIS A 275 10.49 5.49 -1.56
C HIS A 275 11.97 5.11 -1.63
N ALA A 276 12.61 4.86 -0.48
CA ALA A 276 14.03 4.49 -0.43
C ALA A 276 14.29 3.18 -1.18
N VAL A 277 13.54 2.11 -0.88
CA VAL A 277 13.77 0.79 -1.50
C VAL A 277 13.35 0.74 -2.97
N ALA A 278 12.31 1.47 -3.36
CA ALA A 278 11.88 1.56 -4.76
C ALA A 278 12.88 2.37 -5.60
N CYS A 279 13.39 3.48 -5.05
CA CYS A 279 14.44 4.25 -5.71
C CYS A 279 15.71 3.41 -5.86
N PHE A 280 16.13 2.72 -4.80
CA PHE A 280 17.31 1.84 -4.83
C PHE A 280 17.19 0.76 -5.91
N LEU A 281 16.07 0.05 -5.96
CA LEU A 281 15.84 -1.00 -6.97
C LEU A 281 15.85 -0.47 -8.41
N THR A 282 15.26 0.71 -8.63
CA THR A 282 15.01 1.24 -9.98
C THR A 282 16.06 2.26 -10.39
N ARG A 283 15.68 3.52 -10.57
CA ARG A 283 16.51 4.61 -11.12
C ARG A 283 17.66 5.07 -10.21
N GLY A 284 17.69 4.62 -8.96
CA GLY A 284 18.72 5.00 -7.98
C GLY A 284 19.98 4.19 -8.18
N ASP A 285 19.89 2.86 -7.99
CA ASP A 285 21.09 2.05 -7.80
C ASP A 285 21.13 0.83 -8.73
N LEU A 286 20.12 -0.04 -8.68
CA LEU A 286 20.19 -1.36 -9.34
C LEU A 286 19.72 -1.38 -10.80
N TRP A 287 18.99 -0.35 -11.25
CA TRP A 287 18.43 -0.25 -12.60
C TRP A 287 17.52 -1.41 -13.02
N ILE A 288 16.77 -1.96 -12.08
CA ILE A 288 15.82 -3.06 -12.32
C ILE A 288 14.42 -2.49 -12.54
N SER A 289 13.61 -3.17 -13.36
CA SER A 289 12.24 -2.72 -13.65
C SER A 289 11.41 -2.59 -12.38
N TRP A 290 10.62 -1.51 -12.34
CA TRP A 290 9.65 -1.26 -11.29
C TRP A 290 8.56 -2.34 -11.22
N GLU A 291 8.35 -3.09 -12.31
CA GLU A 291 7.41 -4.23 -12.34
C GLU A 291 7.86 -5.38 -11.43
N GLU A 292 9.17 -5.61 -11.28
CA GLU A 292 9.71 -6.61 -10.35
C GLU A 292 9.52 -6.18 -8.90
N GLY A 293 9.74 -4.90 -8.62
CA GLY A 293 9.44 -4.30 -7.32
C GLY A 293 7.95 -4.38 -6.98
N GLN A 294 7.08 -4.11 -7.95
CA GLN A 294 5.62 -4.23 -7.82
C GLN A 294 5.22 -5.65 -7.41
N LYS A 295 5.75 -6.69 -8.06
CA LYS A 295 5.48 -8.09 -7.72
C LYS A 295 5.87 -8.43 -6.28
N VAL A 296 7.05 -7.99 -5.83
CA VAL A 296 7.51 -8.21 -4.45
C VAL A 296 6.60 -7.49 -3.44
N PHE A 297 6.17 -6.27 -3.74
CA PHE A 297 5.26 -5.53 -2.88
C PHE A 297 3.85 -6.14 -2.86
N GLU A 298 3.37 -6.67 -3.97
CA GLU A 298 2.10 -7.39 -4.06
C GLU A 298 2.12 -8.68 -3.24
N GLU A 299 3.26 -9.37 -3.19
CA GLU A 299 3.48 -10.53 -2.35
C GLU A 299 3.45 -10.19 -0.84
N LEU A 300 4.14 -9.11 -0.44
CA LEU A 300 4.46 -8.87 0.98
C LEU A 300 3.55 -7.84 1.68
N LEU A 301 3.07 -6.79 0.99
CA LEU A 301 2.34 -5.71 1.64
C LEU A 301 0.91 -6.12 2.01
N LEU A 302 0.54 -5.89 3.27
CA LEU A 302 -0.84 -6.01 3.75
C LEU A 302 -1.79 -5.02 3.07
N ASP A 303 -1.28 -3.80 2.81
CA ASP A 303 -2.02 -2.73 2.13
C ASP A 303 -1.76 -2.67 0.62
N ALA A 304 -1.26 -3.76 0.02
CA ALA A 304 -1.16 -3.88 -1.42
C ALA A 304 -2.54 -3.74 -2.07
N ASP A 305 -2.71 -2.67 -2.84
CA ASP A 305 -3.81 -2.50 -3.77
C ASP A 305 -3.24 -2.36 -5.18
N TRP A 306 -3.82 -3.06 -6.14
CA TRP A 306 -3.33 -3.11 -7.52
C TRP A 306 -3.08 -1.72 -8.11
N SER A 307 -4.03 -0.79 -7.94
CA SER A 307 -3.93 0.56 -8.50
C SER A 307 -2.87 1.39 -7.78
N LEU A 308 -2.84 1.33 -6.45
CA LEU A 308 -1.90 2.13 -5.66
C LEU A 308 -0.47 1.61 -5.82
N ASN A 309 -0.28 0.29 -5.83
CA ASN A 309 1.03 -0.34 -5.97
C ASN A 309 1.62 0.02 -7.34
N ALA A 310 0.89 -0.22 -8.43
CA ALA A 310 1.34 0.12 -9.79
C ALA A 310 1.63 1.62 -9.96
N GLY A 311 0.73 2.48 -9.49
CA GLY A 311 0.89 3.93 -9.61
C GLY A 311 2.10 4.47 -8.83
N ASN A 312 2.33 3.99 -7.61
CA ASN A 312 3.49 4.40 -6.81
C ASN A 312 4.80 3.86 -7.37
N TRP A 313 4.85 2.65 -7.90
CA TRP A 313 6.06 2.11 -8.54
C TRP A 313 6.44 2.87 -9.81
N GLN A 314 5.45 3.24 -10.64
CA GLN A 314 5.67 4.14 -11.78
C GLN A 314 6.14 5.54 -11.35
N TRP A 315 5.57 6.09 -10.27
CA TRP A 315 6.00 7.37 -9.71
C TRP A 315 7.45 7.34 -9.24
N LEU A 316 7.83 6.34 -8.43
CA LEU A 316 9.13 6.29 -7.76
C LEU A 316 10.27 5.93 -8.71
N SER A 317 10.00 5.12 -9.73
CA SER A 317 10.91 4.85 -10.84
C SER A 317 11.05 6.01 -11.84
N ALA A 318 10.25 7.07 -11.67
CA ALA A 318 10.11 8.16 -12.62
C ALA A 318 9.70 7.69 -14.03
N SER A 319 8.83 6.69 -14.09
CA SER A 319 8.26 6.16 -15.33
C SER A 319 6.92 6.82 -15.68
N ALA A 320 6.15 7.29 -14.69
CA ALA A 320 4.97 8.12 -14.90
C ALA A 320 4.75 9.07 -13.71
N PHE A 321 3.94 10.12 -13.91
CA PHE A 321 3.51 11.11 -12.89
C PHE A 321 4.61 12.01 -12.30
N PHE A 322 5.81 11.50 -12.07
CA PHE A 322 6.97 12.20 -11.56
C PHE A 322 8.16 12.06 -12.49
N HIS A 323 8.79 13.19 -12.85
CA HIS A 323 9.81 13.23 -13.89
C HIS A 323 11.15 13.80 -13.39
N GLN A 324 11.26 14.17 -12.10
CA GLN A 324 12.51 14.68 -11.52
C GLN A 324 13.41 13.51 -11.09
N TYR A 325 13.82 12.69 -12.06
CA TYR A 325 14.61 11.46 -11.87
C TYR A 325 15.97 11.70 -11.20
N PHE A 326 16.48 12.94 -11.19
CA PHE A 326 17.73 13.32 -10.51
C PHE A 326 17.60 13.39 -8.99
N ARG A 327 16.37 13.37 -8.42
CA ARG A 327 16.17 13.32 -6.95
C ARG A 327 16.32 11.88 -6.44
N VAL A 328 17.54 11.41 -6.33
CA VAL A 328 17.86 10.05 -5.83
C VAL A 328 17.91 10.04 -4.30
N TYR A 329 17.34 9.00 -3.70
CA TYR A 329 17.43 8.76 -2.26
C TYR A 329 18.74 8.04 -1.94
N SER A 330 19.57 8.60 -1.07
CA SER A 330 20.77 7.91 -0.61
C SER A 330 20.40 6.75 0.33
N PRO A 331 20.87 5.51 0.08
CA PRO A 331 20.64 4.36 0.95
C PRO A 331 21.37 4.48 2.30
N ILE A 332 22.20 5.52 2.47
CA ILE A 332 22.99 5.78 3.68
C ILE A 332 22.42 7.01 4.40
N ALA A 333 22.48 8.17 3.75
CA ALA A 333 22.19 9.45 4.41
C ALA A 333 20.71 9.62 4.77
N PHE A 334 19.80 8.99 4.03
CA PHE A 334 18.35 9.20 4.20
C PHE A 334 17.85 8.67 5.55
N GLY A 335 18.16 7.42 5.90
CA GLY A 335 17.81 6.86 7.21
C GLY A 335 18.56 7.55 8.35
N LYS A 336 19.87 7.80 8.17
CA LYS A 336 20.75 8.43 9.16
C LYS A 336 20.27 9.82 9.60
N LYS A 337 19.58 10.55 8.71
CA LYS A 337 19.00 11.87 9.00
C LYS A 337 17.98 11.82 10.13
N THR A 338 17.16 10.77 10.19
CA THR A 338 16.06 10.64 11.16
C THR A 338 16.35 9.67 12.30
N ASP A 339 17.31 8.78 12.14
CA ASP A 339 17.72 7.81 13.15
C ASP A 339 19.25 7.72 13.18
N LYS A 340 19.89 8.61 13.97
CA LYS A 340 21.35 8.72 14.03
C LYS A 340 22.03 7.51 14.65
N TYR A 341 21.34 6.78 15.53
CA TYR A 341 21.90 5.65 16.27
C TYR A 341 21.64 4.29 15.58
N GLY A 342 20.82 4.31 14.52
CA GLY A 342 20.46 3.14 13.74
C GLY A 342 19.58 2.17 14.53
N ASP A 343 18.74 2.66 15.44
CA ASP A 343 17.89 1.81 16.27
C ASP A 343 16.92 0.98 15.41
N TYR A 344 16.45 1.55 14.30
CA TYR A 344 15.68 0.84 13.29
C TYR A 344 16.46 -0.31 12.67
N ILE A 345 17.71 -0.05 12.26
CA ILE A 345 18.60 -1.08 11.71
C ILE A 345 18.85 -2.17 12.74
N LYS A 346 19.13 -1.83 14.00
CA LYS A 346 19.42 -2.81 15.06
C LYS A 346 18.21 -3.66 15.43
N LYS A 347 16.99 -3.14 15.27
CA LYS A 347 15.74 -3.91 15.45
C LYS A 347 15.62 -5.00 14.38
N TYR A 348 15.69 -4.61 13.11
CA TYR A 348 15.38 -5.50 11.99
C TYR A 348 16.59 -6.32 11.49
N LEU A 349 17.81 -5.87 11.77
CA LEU A 349 19.06 -6.59 11.47
C LEU A 349 19.83 -6.87 12.77
N PRO A 350 19.42 -7.88 13.57
CA PRO A 350 20.08 -8.21 14.84
C PRO A 350 21.57 -8.48 14.73
N VAL A 351 22.05 -8.97 13.57
CA VAL A 351 23.47 -9.21 13.31
C VAL A 351 24.32 -7.93 13.39
N LEU A 352 23.72 -6.77 13.12
CA LEU A 352 24.37 -5.46 13.23
C LEU A 352 24.11 -4.75 14.58
N ARG A 353 23.43 -5.40 15.54
CA ARG A 353 22.96 -4.76 16.79
C ARG A 353 24.08 -4.08 17.59
N LYS A 354 25.28 -4.68 17.59
CA LYS A 354 26.45 -4.21 18.35
C LYS A 354 27.34 -3.23 17.59
N PHE A 355 27.03 -2.91 16.32
CA PHE A 355 27.80 -1.91 15.59
C PHE A 355 27.65 -0.52 16.23
N PRO A 356 28.74 0.25 16.37
CA PRO A 356 28.67 1.65 16.76
C PRO A 356 27.82 2.47 15.77
N ALA A 357 27.15 3.51 16.27
CA ALA A 357 26.30 4.40 15.46
C ALA A 357 27.06 5.06 14.29
N GLU A 358 28.37 5.25 14.43
CA GLU A 358 29.25 5.77 13.39
C GLU A 358 29.22 4.90 12.12
N TYR A 359 29.21 3.57 12.28
CA TYR A 359 29.33 2.59 11.21
C TYR A 359 28.03 1.86 10.89
N ILE A 360 26.96 2.03 11.67
CA ILE A 360 25.73 1.23 11.52
C ILE A 360 25.07 1.35 10.13
N TYR A 361 25.26 2.47 9.43
CA TYR A 361 24.76 2.69 8.06
C TYR A 361 25.77 2.27 6.98
N GLU A 362 27.04 2.11 7.34
CA GLU A 362 28.15 1.82 6.43
C GLU A 362 29.14 0.83 7.09
N PRO A 363 28.70 -0.39 7.50
CA PRO A 363 29.51 -1.29 8.31
C PRO A 363 30.77 -1.76 7.60
N TRP A 364 30.79 -1.73 6.27
CA TRP A 364 31.98 -2.03 5.45
C TRP A 364 33.12 -1.01 5.62
N LYS A 365 32.84 0.19 6.16
CA LYS A 365 33.86 1.18 6.51
C LYS A 365 34.44 0.96 7.91
N ALA A 366 33.85 0.08 8.71
CA ALA A 366 34.34 -0.20 10.06
C ALA A 366 35.69 -0.95 9.98
N PRO A 367 36.72 -0.53 10.73
CA PRO A 367 37.94 -1.31 10.89
C PRO A 367 37.66 -2.74 11.39
N LEU A 368 38.52 -3.69 11.02
CA LEU A 368 38.29 -5.11 11.34
C LEU A 368 38.11 -5.36 12.85
N ASN A 369 38.89 -4.69 13.70
CA ASN A 369 38.77 -4.80 15.16
C ASN A 369 37.42 -4.28 15.72
N ILE A 370 36.72 -3.39 15.00
CA ILE A 370 35.36 -2.95 15.35
C ILE A 370 34.36 -4.05 14.95
N GLN A 371 34.52 -4.62 13.76
CA GLN A 371 33.67 -5.70 13.26
C GLN A 371 33.76 -6.95 14.15
N GLU A 372 34.97 -7.34 14.56
CA GLU A 372 35.22 -8.44 15.49
C GLU A 372 34.56 -8.20 16.86
N ARG A 373 34.72 -7.00 17.42
CA ARG A 373 34.07 -6.62 18.70
C ARG A 373 32.54 -6.58 18.60
N ALA A 374 32.01 -6.19 17.46
CA ALA A 374 30.57 -6.24 17.19
C ALA A 374 30.07 -7.68 16.97
N GLY A 375 30.96 -8.64 16.73
CA GLY A 375 30.63 -10.03 16.44
C GLY A 375 29.99 -10.21 15.07
N CYS A 376 30.32 -9.35 14.11
CA CYS A 376 29.80 -9.43 12.75
C CYS A 376 30.85 -8.89 11.76
N ILE A 377 31.44 -9.79 10.97
CA ILE A 377 32.41 -9.51 9.93
C ILE A 377 31.69 -9.31 8.58
N VAL A 378 31.90 -8.14 7.98
CA VAL A 378 31.32 -7.79 6.68
C VAL A 378 31.98 -8.62 5.57
N GLY A 379 31.15 -9.24 4.73
CA GLY A 379 31.53 -10.25 3.75
C GLY A 379 31.42 -11.70 4.25
N LYS A 380 31.15 -11.90 5.55
CA LYS A 380 30.92 -13.23 6.14
C LYS A 380 29.56 -13.30 6.84
N ASP A 381 29.35 -12.47 7.86
CA ASP A 381 28.15 -12.48 8.70
C ASP A 381 27.08 -11.50 8.18
N TYR A 382 27.51 -10.45 7.48
CA TYR A 382 26.66 -9.49 6.78
C TYR A 382 27.26 -9.17 5.40
N PRO A 383 26.50 -9.10 4.31
CA PRO A 383 27.06 -8.93 2.96
C PRO A 383 27.79 -7.59 2.77
N ARG A 384 28.75 -7.58 1.84
CA ARG A 384 29.32 -6.33 1.31
C ARG A 384 28.26 -5.61 0.45
N PRO A 385 28.34 -4.28 0.31
CA PRO A 385 27.49 -3.55 -0.64
C PRO A 385 27.58 -4.15 -2.03
N ILE A 386 26.42 -4.51 -2.61
CA ILE A 386 26.36 -5.11 -3.95
C ILE A 386 26.69 -4.11 -5.07
N VAL A 387 26.69 -2.81 -4.76
CA VAL A 387 27.02 -1.71 -5.67
C VAL A 387 27.72 -0.57 -4.94
N GLU A 388 28.45 0.26 -5.68
CA GLU A 388 29.01 1.52 -5.18
C GLU A 388 28.06 2.69 -5.49
N HIS A 389 27.24 3.08 -4.50
CA HIS A 389 26.19 4.10 -4.64
C HIS A 389 26.68 5.36 -5.36
N GLU A 390 27.84 5.92 -4.95
CA GLU A 390 28.39 7.17 -5.47
C GLU A 390 28.73 7.16 -6.97
N VAL A 391 28.90 5.97 -7.54
CA VAL A 391 29.17 5.75 -8.96
C VAL A 391 27.86 5.43 -9.68
N VAL A 392 27.11 4.43 -9.21
CA VAL A 392 25.95 3.92 -9.94
C VAL A 392 24.82 4.93 -10.05
N HIS A 393 24.55 5.75 -9.02
CA HIS A 393 23.45 6.71 -9.12
C HIS A 393 23.73 7.81 -10.15
N LYS A 394 24.99 8.23 -10.32
CA LYS A 394 25.37 9.24 -11.33
C LYS A 394 25.20 8.66 -12.73
N ASN A 395 25.63 7.41 -12.93
CA ASN A 395 25.44 6.70 -14.19
C ASN A 395 23.94 6.54 -14.51
N ASN A 396 23.14 6.11 -13.54
CA ASN A 396 21.70 5.92 -13.70
C ASN A 396 20.97 7.25 -14.00
N ILE A 397 21.40 8.38 -13.43
CA ILE A 397 20.89 9.71 -13.81
C ILE A 397 21.16 10.00 -15.30
N GLN A 398 22.35 9.66 -15.82
CA GLN A 398 22.64 9.82 -17.25
C GLN A 398 21.81 8.88 -18.12
N ARG A 399 21.59 7.63 -17.68
CA ARG A 399 20.70 6.68 -18.37
C ARG A 399 19.27 7.22 -18.45
N MET A 400 18.72 7.73 -17.34
CA MET A 400 17.37 8.34 -17.34
C MET A 400 17.34 9.56 -18.26
N LYS A 401 18.37 10.43 -18.21
CA LYS A 401 18.45 11.59 -19.11
C LYS A 401 18.42 11.19 -20.58
N ALA A 402 19.14 10.13 -20.96
CA ALA A 402 19.13 9.60 -22.33
C ALA A 402 17.75 9.05 -22.71
N VAL A 403 17.08 8.31 -21.81
CA VAL A 403 15.72 7.79 -22.05
C VAL A 403 14.73 8.93 -22.27
N TYR A 404 14.77 9.96 -21.41
CA TYR A 404 13.89 11.13 -21.54
C TYR A 404 14.19 11.98 -22.78
N ALA A 405 15.43 11.99 -23.27
CA ALA A 405 15.79 12.69 -24.51
C ALA A 405 15.27 11.97 -25.78
N LYS A 406 15.07 10.65 -25.72
CA LYS A 406 14.51 9.86 -26.84
C LYS A 406 12.99 10.02 -27.00
N ARG A 407 12.29 10.63 -26.03
CA ARG A 407 10.86 10.94 -26.17
C ARG A 407 10.67 12.02 -27.25
N SER A 408 9.98 11.67 -28.34
CA SER A 408 9.72 12.58 -29.47
C SER A 408 9.03 13.87 -29.03
N PRO A 409 9.26 15.00 -29.73
CA PRO A 409 8.56 16.27 -29.46
C PRO A 409 7.02 16.21 -29.60
N GLU A 410 6.46 15.20 -30.26
CA GLU A 410 5.01 15.02 -30.42
C GLU A 410 4.30 14.63 -29.10
N ASP A 411 4.99 13.95 -28.18
CA ASP A 411 4.53 13.72 -26.80
C ASP A 411 4.46 15.03 -25.99
N ASN A 412 5.26 16.03 -26.38
CA ASN A 412 5.27 17.36 -25.73
C ASN A 412 4.11 18.25 -26.18
N THR A 413 3.47 17.99 -27.33
CA THR A 413 2.30 18.75 -27.81
C THR A 413 1.04 18.43 -27.00
N ILE A 414 0.82 17.16 -26.64
CA ILE A 414 -0.28 16.74 -25.74
C ILE A 414 -0.09 17.34 -24.34
N THR A 415 1.15 17.36 -23.83
CA THR A 415 1.46 17.95 -22.52
C THR A 415 1.45 19.49 -22.53
N LYS A 416 1.76 20.17 -23.64
CA LYS A 416 1.62 21.63 -23.78
C LYS A 416 0.16 22.07 -23.89
N ALA A 417 -0.66 21.37 -24.67
CA ALA A 417 -2.11 21.63 -24.76
C ALA A 417 -2.78 21.43 -23.39
N HIS A 418 -2.48 20.34 -22.69
CA HIS A 418 -3.00 20.12 -21.33
C HIS A 418 -2.42 21.08 -20.27
N ARG A 419 -1.23 21.66 -20.47
CA ARG A 419 -0.69 22.69 -19.58
C ARG A 419 -1.42 24.02 -19.75
N SER A 420 -1.75 24.43 -20.97
CA SER A 420 -2.49 25.68 -21.19
C SER A 420 -3.94 25.59 -20.68
N GLU A 421 -4.57 24.43 -20.83
CA GLU A 421 -5.88 24.13 -20.25
C GLU A 421 -5.85 24.11 -18.71
N LYS A 422 -4.84 23.46 -18.10
CA LYS A 422 -4.69 23.44 -16.63
C LYS A 422 -4.39 24.80 -16.03
N GLN A 423 -3.66 25.65 -16.75
CA GLN A 423 -3.32 26.99 -16.29
C GLN A 423 -4.56 27.90 -16.31
N GLY A 424 -5.41 27.80 -17.34
CA GLY A 424 -6.70 28.48 -17.38
C GLY A 424 -7.67 28.02 -16.27
N VAL A 425 -7.72 26.71 -15.98
CA VAL A 425 -8.56 26.17 -14.90
C VAL A 425 -8.06 26.58 -13.50
N LEU A 426 -6.74 26.66 -13.31
CA LEU A 426 -6.14 27.10 -12.04
C LEU A 426 -6.34 28.61 -11.81
N GLU A 427 -6.22 29.42 -12.85
CA GLU A 427 -6.51 30.86 -12.78
C GLU A 427 -7.99 31.15 -12.50
N GLN A 428 -8.91 30.41 -13.14
CA GLN A 428 -10.34 30.48 -12.82
C GLN A 428 -10.65 30.05 -11.37
N LEU A 429 -9.94 29.03 -10.86
CA LEU A 429 -10.06 28.59 -9.47
C LEU A 429 -9.59 29.64 -8.45
N VAL A 430 -8.50 30.34 -8.76
CA VAL A 430 -7.95 31.40 -7.90
C VAL A 430 -8.86 32.64 -7.89
N THR A 431 -9.46 32.98 -9.02
CA THR A 431 -10.43 34.09 -9.13
C THR A 431 -11.71 33.80 -8.34
N LEU A 432 -12.29 32.60 -8.49
CA LEU A 432 -13.47 32.17 -7.73
C LEU A 432 -13.23 32.06 -6.22
N GLN A 433 -11.98 31.84 -5.78
CA GLN A 433 -11.60 31.84 -4.36
C GLN A 433 -11.43 33.25 -3.78
N ARG A 434 -11.12 34.26 -4.61
CA ARG A 434 -11.06 35.67 -4.18
C ARG A 434 -12.46 36.26 -4.01
N GLU A 435 -13.39 35.91 -4.89
CA GLU A 435 -14.78 36.37 -4.84
C GLU A 435 -15.58 35.82 -3.64
N ARG A 436 -15.11 34.74 -3.00
CA ARG A 436 -15.73 34.19 -1.77
C ARG A 436 -15.21 34.81 -0.46
N LYS A 437 -14.20 35.69 -0.52
CA LYS A 437 -13.61 36.36 0.65
C LYS A 437 -13.97 37.85 0.76
N THR A 438 -14.74 38.36 -0.19
CA THR A 438 -15.50 39.61 -0.14
C THR A 438 -16.97 39.25 0.01
#